data_AF-A0A8W8MR46-F1
#
_entry.id   AF-A0A8W8MR46-F1
#
_cell.length_a   1.000
_cell.length_b   1.000
_cell.length_c   1.000
_cell.angle_alpha   90.00
_cell.angle_beta   90.00
_cell.angle_gamma   90.00
#
_symmetry.space_group_name_H-M   'P 1'
#
loop_
_entity.id
_entity.type
_entity.pdbx_description
1 polymer ?
#
loop_
_entity_poly.entity_id
_entity_poly.type
_entity_poly.pdbx_seq_one_letter_code
_entity_poly.pdbx_strand_id
1 'polypeptide(L)'
;ASDAHHVYQIYVRIKDEEWNVYKRFSQFHQVHNQLKKIYPKIGKFEFPPKKNFGKKDAKVVENRRRVFQTYLRLVINHVLDNDKSQDTTISKDSFIQRLPFFSDKTAEKADSKKVKKTASSSSLSTSPGNQSSLPQPQYEGL
;
A
#
# COMPACT_ATOMS: atom_id res chain seq x y z
N ALA A 1 11.66 -10.37 -8.56
CA ALA A 1 10.19 -10.44 -8.56
C ALA A 1 9.65 -9.07 -8.97
N SER A 2 8.96 -8.97 -10.10
CA SER A 2 8.45 -7.69 -10.62
C SER A 2 7.27 -7.21 -9.80
N ASP A 3 7.52 -6.24 -8.92
CA ASP A 3 6.57 -5.63 -8.01
C ASP A 3 5.64 -4.65 -8.74
N ALA A 4 4.90 -5.13 -9.74
CA ALA A 4 4.03 -4.31 -10.58
C ALA A 4 2.78 -3.85 -9.80
N HIS A 5 2.85 -2.65 -9.24
CA HIS A 5 1.76 -2.01 -8.49
C HIS A 5 1.05 -0.93 -9.31
N HIS A 6 -0.28 -0.85 -9.18
CA HIS A 6 -1.03 0.28 -9.70
C HIS A 6 -0.81 1.50 -8.82
N VAL A 7 -0.34 2.58 -9.44
CA VAL A 7 -0.11 3.88 -8.81
C VAL A 7 -1.16 4.85 -9.31
N TYR A 8 -1.80 5.57 -8.39
CA TYR A 8 -2.77 6.60 -8.70
C TYR A 8 -2.06 7.95 -8.71
N GLN A 9 -2.21 8.69 -9.80
CA GLN A 9 -1.86 10.10 -9.86
C GLN A 9 -2.98 10.91 -9.20
N ILE A 10 -2.58 11.81 -8.32
CA ILE A 10 -3.46 12.74 -7.62
C ILE A 10 -2.94 14.14 -7.95
N TYR A 11 -3.68 14.86 -8.78
CA TYR A 11 -3.41 16.25 -9.08
C TYR A 11 -4.07 17.12 -8.00
N VAL A 12 -3.27 17.97 -7.36
CA VAL A 12 -3.71 18.91 -6.33
C VAL A 12 -3.43 20.31 -6.82
N ARG A 13 -4.43 21.19 -6.70
CA ARG A 13 -4.32 22.61 -6.99
C ARG A 13 -4.85 23.42 -5.82
N ILE A 14 -4.02 24.33 -5.33
CA ILE A 14 -4.32 25.26 -4.24
C ILE A 14 -3.94 26.65 -4.72
N LYS A 15 -4.93 27.55 -4.91
CA LYS A 15 -4.71 28.88 -5.48
C LYS A 15 -3.89 28.80 -6.79
N ASP A 16 -2.67 29.32 -6.77
CA ASP A 16 -1.71 29.36 -7.88
C ASP A 16 -0.70 28.21 -7.85
N GLU A 17 -0.71 27.38 -6.79
CA GLU A 17 0.19 26.24 -6.65
C GLU A 17 -0.49 24.96 -7.12
N GLU A 18 0.19 24.22 -7.98
CA GLU A 18 -0.24 22.92 -8.46
C GLU A 18 0.87 21.89 -8.39
N TRP A 19 0.53 20.66 -8.01
CA TRP A 19 1.47 19.55 -8.02
C TRP A 19 0.76 18.22 -8.17
N ASN A 20 1.52 17.21 -8.60
CA ASN A 20 1.05 15.85 -8.73
C ASN A 20 1.69 15.00 -7.64
N VAL A 21 0.91 14.12 -7.01
CA VAL A 21 1.45 13.07 -6.15
C VAL A 21 1.03 11.70 -6.64
N TYR A 22 1.94 10.75 -6.49
CA TYR A 22 1.76 9.39 -6.94
C TYR A 22 1.67 8.46 -5.73
N LYS A 23 0.54 7.78 -5.54
CA LYS A 23 0.29 6.94 -4.36
C LYS A 23 -0.35 5.60 -4.74
N ARG A 24 0.03 4.53 -4.04
CA ARG A 24 -0.55 3.18 -4.17
C ARG A 24 -1.66 2.95 -3.15
N PHE A 25 -2.58 2.02 -3.43
CA PHE A 25 -3.73 1.70 -2.54
C PHE A 25 -3.34 1.52 -1.07
N SER A 26 -2.24 0.83 -0.78
CA SER A 26 -1.81 0.59 0.60
C SER A 26 -1.47 1.87 1.36
N GLN A 27 -0.98 2.91 0.69
CA GLN A 27 -0.72 4.21 1.30
C GLN A 27 -2.03 4.93 1.64
N PHE A 28 -3.04 4.88 0.77
CA PHE A 28 -4.38 5.41 1.08
C PHE A 28 -4.96 4.72 2.32
N HIS A 29 -4.85 3.40 2.38
CA HIS A 29 -5.38 2.62 3.51
C HIS A 29 -4.65 2.92 4.83
N GLN A 30 -3.33 3.14 4.79
CA GLN A 30 -2.57 3.53 5.97
C GLN A 30 -3.02 4.89 6.51
N VAL A 31 -3.18 5.88 5.63
CA VAL A 31 -3.64 7.22 6.02
C VAL A 31 -5.08 7.20 6.51
N HIS A 32 -5.98 6.45 5.86
CA HIS A 32 -7.35 6.27 6.35
C HIS A 32 -7.38 5.72 7.78
N ASN A 33 -6.57 4.69 8.06
CA ASN A 33 -6.49 4.10 9.41
C ASN A 33 -5.94 5.07 10.46
N GLN A 34 -4.96 5.90 10.09
CA GLN A 34 -4.43 6.93 10.98
C GLN A 34 -5.46 8.04 11.24
N LEU A 35 -6.07 8.55 10.18
CA LEU A 35 -7.07 9.61 10.24
C LEU A 35 -8.33 9.20 11.00
N LYS A 36 -8.82 7.97 10.84
CA LYS A 36 -9.97 7.45 11.59
C LYS A 36 -9.74 7.43 13.11
N LYS A 37 -8.49 7.26 13.56
CA LYS A 37 -8.14 7.30 14.99
C LYS A 37 -8.21 8.71 15.57
N ILE A 38 -7.83 9.70 14.77
CA ILE A 38 -7.82 11.12 15.18
C ILE A 38 -9.23 11.71 15.03
N TYR A 39 -9.90 11.39 13.93
CA TYR A 39 -11.22 11.90 13.55
C TYR A 39 -12.18 10.73 13.33
N PRO A 40 -13.01 10.37 14.33
CA PRO A 40 -13.96 9.27 14.21
C PRO A 40 -14.93 9.41 13.03
N LYS A 41 -15.23 10.65 12.61
CA LYS A 41 -16.10 10.96 11.45
C LYS A 41 -15.52 10.41 10.13
N ILE A 42 -14.20 10.39 9.97
CA ILE A 42 -13.52 9.85 8.78
C ILE A 42 -13.79 8.34 8.63
N GLY A 43 -13.99 7.63 9.74
CA GLY A 43 -14.35 6.21 9.71
C GLY A 43 -15.73 5.91 9.11
N LYS A 44 -16.57 6.93 8.92
CA LYS A 44 -17.89 6.83 8.25
C LYS A 44 -17.81 7.16 6.76
N PHE A 45 -16.70 7.70 6.28
CA PHE A 45 -16.54 8.01 4.86
C PHE A 45 -16.40 6.72 4.07
N GLU A 46 -17.05 6.69 2.90
CA GLU A 46 -17.00 5.56 2.00
C GLU A 46 -15.56 5.32 1.53
N PHE A 47 -14.99 4.16 1.89
CA PHE A 47 -13.65 3.76 1.49
C PHE A 47 -13.74 2.38 0.82
N PRO A 48 -13.06 2.15 -0.32
CA PRO A 48 -13.18 0.89 -1.04
C PRO A 48 -12.70 -0.27 -0.16
N PRO A 49 -13.52 -1.33 0.03
CA PRO A 49 -13.10 -2.47 0.83
C PRO A 49 -11.88 -3.15 0.22
N LYS A 50 -10.99 -3.65 1.08
CA LYS A 50 -9.72 -4.30 0.69
C LYS A 50 -9.92 -5.64 -0.06
N LYS A 51 -11.16 -6.17 -0.11
CA LYS A 51 -11.48 -7.49 -0.65
C LYS A 51 -11.22 -7.53 -2.17
N ASN A 52 -10.57 -8.60 -2.59
CA ASN A 52 -9.98 -8.81 -3.91
C ASN A 52 -11.04 -8.86 -5.04
N PHE A 53 -11.56 -7.71 -5.47
CA PHE A 53 -12.18 -7.61 -6.79
C PHE A 53 -11.08 -7.74 -7.85
N GLY A 54 -11.31 -8.63 -8.81
CA GLY A 54 -10.37 -9.18 -9.78
C GLY A 54 -9.28 -8.20 -10.20
N LYS A 55 -8.02 -8.62 -10.02
CA LYS A 55 -6.87 -7.86 -10.48
C LYS A 55 -7.04 -7.63 -11.99
N LYS A 56 -7.16 -6.36 -12.41
CA LYS A 56 -7.05 -5.79 -13.78
C LYS A 56 -8.33 -5.34 -14.50
N ASP A 57 -9.52 -5.42 -13.91
CA ASP A 57 -10.68 -4.80 -14.57
C ASP A 57 -10.54 -3.27 -14.57
N ALA A 58 -10.40 -2.66 -15.74
CA ALA A 58 -10.30 -1.21 -15.91
C ALA A 58 -11.49 -0.48 -15.24
N LYS A 59 -12.68 -1.10 -15.28
CA LYS A 59 -13.88 -0.62 -14.58
C LYS A 59 -13.69 -0.55 -13.06
N VAL A 60 -13.01 -1.52 -12.46
CA VAL A 60 -12.73 -1.55 -11.01
C VAL A 60 -11.70 -0.49 -10.64
N VAL A 61 -10.65 -0.33 -11.46
CA VAL A 61 -9.62 0.70 -11.25
C VAL A 61 -10.25 2.09 -11.31
N GLU A 62 -11.10 2.35 -12.31
CA GLU A 62 -11.80 3.62 -12.46
C GLU A 62 -12.81 3.87 -11.33
N ASN A 63 -13.61 2.86 -10.95
CA ASN A 63 -14.53 3.01 -9.83
C ASN A 63 -13.77 3.32 -8.52
N ARG A 64 -12.68 2.60 -8.27
CA ARG A 64 -11.81 2.86 -7.11
C ARG A 64 -11.21 4.26 -7.16
N ARG A 65 -10.80 4.74 -8.33
CA ARG A 65 -10.31 6.12 -8.55
C ARG A 65 -11.38 7.14 -8.16
N ARG A 66 -12.64 6.94 -8.57
CA ARG A 66 -13.76 7.82 -8.20
C ARG A 66 -14.01 7.86 -6.70
N VAL A 67 -14.08 6.69 -6.06
CA VAL A 67 -14.26 6.61 -4.60
C VAL A 67 -13.10 7.29 -3.87
N PHE A 68 -11.85 7.09 -4.31
CA PHE A 68 -10.69 7.80 -3.76
C PHE A 68 -10.78 9.31 -3.91
N GLN A 69 -11.19 9.80 -5.08
CA GLN A 69 -11.36 11.24 -5.29
C GLN A 69 -12.40 11.83 -4.33
N THR A 70 -13.58 11.21 -4.20
CA THR A 70 -14.61 11.65 -3.26
C THR A 70 -14.12 11.58 -1.81
N TYR A 71 -13.48 10.48 -1.43
CA TYR A 71 -12.92 10.29 -0.09
C TYR A 71 -11.90 11.37 0.26
N LEU A 72 -10.94 11.66 -0.62
CA LEU A 72 -9.93 12.70 -0.37
C LEU A 72 -10.56 14.07 -0.20
N ARG A 73 -11.59 14.42 -1.00
CA ARG A 73 -12.32 15.68 -0.84
C ARG A 73 -12.98 15.79 0.53
N LEU A 74 -13.67 14.74 0.98
CA LEU A 74 -14.31 14.70 2.29
C LEU A 74 -13.29 14.81 3.43
N VAL A 75 -12.16 14.13 3.31
CA VAL A 75 -11.06 14.20 4.30
C VAL A 75 -10.47 15.60 4.37
N ILE A 76 -10.12 16.19 3.23
CA ILE A 76 -9.54 17.53 3.19
C ILE A 76 -10.51 18.54 3.80
N ASN A 77 -11.77 18.52 3.36
CA ASN A 77 -12.81 19.41 3.87
C ASN A 77 -12.95 19.25 5.40
N HIS A 78 -13.02 18.01 5.89
CA HIS A 78 -13.13 17.77 7.33
C HIS A 78 -11.90 18.25 8.12
N VAL A 79 -10.69 18.01 7.62
CA VAL A 79 -9.45 18.42 8.30
C VAL A 79 -9.31 19.95 8.31
N LEU A 80 -9.70 20.62 7.24
CA LEU A 80 -9.69 22.08 7.17
C LEU A 80 -10.77 22.70 8.08
N ASP A 81 -11.98 22.11 8.14
CA ASP A 81 -13.06 22.58 9.02
C ASP A 81 -12.74 22.42 10.51
N ASN A 82 -11.96 21.38 10.86
CA ASN A 82 -11.57 21.12 12.26
C ASN A 82 -10.30 21.86 12.66
N ASP A 83 -9.59 22.45 11.70
CA ASP A 83 -8.43 23.26 12.02
C ASP A 83 -8.87 24.65 12.50
N LYS A 84 -8.77 24.86 13.81
CA LYS A 84 -9.11 26.14 14.46
C LYS A 84 -8.03 27.21 14.24
N SER A 85 -6.93 26.87 13.58
CA SER A 85 -5.82 27.78 13.35
C SER A 85 -6.20 28.78 12.27
N GLN A 86 -6.40 30.04 12.67
CA GLN A 86 -6.77 31.19 11.84
C GLN A 86 -5.66 31.65 10.87
N ASP A 87 -4.89 30.73 10.30
CA ASP A 87 -3.94 31.08 9.25
C ASP A 87 -4.62 30.95 7.90
N THR A 88 -5.24 32.06 7.49
CA THR A 88 -5.93 32.32 6.22
C THR A 88 -5.10 32.04 4.96
N THR A 89 -3.84 31.63 5.10
CA THR A 89 -2.93 31.26 4.02
C THR A 89 -2.90 29.73 3.86
N ILE A 90 -3.88 29.20 3.13
CA ILE A 90 -3.81 27.84 2.58
C ILE A 90 -2.73 27.86 1.47
N SER A 91 -1.48 27.61 1.86
CA SER A 91 -0.35 27.31 0.96
C SER A 91 -0.08 25.80 0.93
N LYS A 92 0.67 25.34 -0.07
CA LYS A 92 1.11 23.96 -0.20
C LYS A 92 1.82 23.45 1.05
N ASP A 93 2.71 24.24 1.66
CA ASP A 93 3.45 23.84 2.86
C ASP A 93 2.52 23.62 4.06
N SER A 94 1.63 24.58 4.35
CA SER A 94 0.65 24.46 5.44
C SER A 94 -0.30 23.27 5.21
N PHE A 95 -0.65 22.99 3.94
CA PHE A 95 -1.46 21.83 3.58
C PHE A 95 -0.72 20.50 3.77
N ILE A 96 0.54 20.41 3.33
CA ILE A 96 1.37 19.22 3.48
C ILE A 96 1.72 18.97 4.95
N GLN A 97 1.90 20.00 5.76
CA GLN A 97 2.12 19.88 7.21
C GLN A 97 0.92 19.21 7.90
N ARG A 98 -0.30 19.62 7.54
CA ARG A 98 -1.54 19.03 8.06
C ARG A 98 -1.79 17.63 7.51
N LEU A 99 -1.52 17.44 6.22
CA LEU A 99 -1.74 16.20 5.49
C LEU A 99 -0.47 15.74 4.75
N PRO A 100 0.46 15.08 5.46
CA PRO A 100 1.72 14.61 4.87
C PRO A 100 1.53 13.64 3.71
N PHE A 101 0.34 13.05 3.57
CA PHE A 101 -0.06 12.22 2.44
C PHE A 101 0.12 12.92 1.09
N PHE A 102 -0.11 14.23 1.01
CA PHE A 102 0.02 15.02 -0.21
C PHE A 102 1.44 15.55 -0.45
N SER A 103 2.42 15.13 0.36
CA SER A 103 3.81 15.39 0.05
C SER A 103 4.29 14.55 -1.14
N ASP A 104 5.19 15.14 -1.93
CA ASP A 104 5.94 14.49 -3.00
C ASP A 104 7.07 13.59 -2.46
N LYS A 105 6.92 13.07 -1.24
CA LYS A 105 7.76 11.96 -0.78
C LYS A 105 7.33 10.75 -1.60
N THR A 106 7.88 10.64 -2.80
CA THR A 106 8.06 9.37 -3.50
C THR A 106 8.60 8.40 -2.46
N ALA A 107 7.79 7.38 -2.17
CA ALA A 107 8.11 6.42 -1.14
C ALA A 107 9.21 5.47 -1.65
N GLU A 108 10.42 5.99 -1.79
CA GLU A 108 11.67 5.21 -1.78
C GLU A 108 12.09 4.98 -0.32
N LYS A 109 11.20 4.37 0.48
CA LYS A 109 11.62 3.69 1.70
C LYS A 109 11.70 2.21 1.36
N ALA A 110 12.91 1.83 0.93
CA ALA A 110 13.40 0.47 0.96
C ALA A 110 12.99 -0.21 2.28
N ASP A 111 12.37 -1.38 2.13
CA ASP A 111 12.10 -2.34 3.18
C ASP A 111 13.38 -2.58 3.98
N SER A 112 13.47 -1.96 5.16
CA SER A 112 14.59 -2.14 6.08
C SER A 112 14.12 -2.91 7.29
N LYS A 113 14.52 -4.19 7.29
CA LYS A 113 14.79 -5.11 8.42
C LYS A 113 13.62 -5.95 8.95
N LYS A 114 13.70 -7.25 8.63
CA LYS A 114 14.18 -8.25 9.62
C LYS A 114 14.86 -9.46 8.95
N VAL A 115 16.17 -9.34 8.68
CA VAL A 115 17.08 -10.47 8.51
C VAL A 115 17.50 -10.95 9.92
N LYS A 116 17.20 -12.20 10.28
CA LYS A 116 17.90 -12.92 11.34
C LYS A 116 19.05 -13.69 10.69
N LYS A 117 20.29 -13.29 10.95
CA LYS A 117 21.50 -14.09 10.76
C LYS A 117 22.10 -14.36 12.13
N THR A 118 22.23 -15.62 12.52
CA THR A 118 23.32 -16.09 13.38
C THR A 118 23.79 -17.42 12.82
N ALA A 119 25.04 -17.42 12.39
CA ALA A 119 25.77 -18.58 11.90
C ALA A 119 26.26 -19.44 13.08
N SER A 120 26.36 -20.74 12.85
CA SER A 120 27.33 -21.60 13.54
C SER A 120 27.74 -22.72 12.60
N SER A 121 29.04 -22.75 12.31
CA SER A 121 29.77 -23.61 11.40
C SER A 121 30.15 -24.97 12.00
N SER A 122 30.45 -25.91 11.09
CA SER A 122 31.24 -27.17 11.23
C SER A 122 30.59 -28.30 12.06
N SER A 123 30.67 -29.59 11.71
CA SER A 123 31.71 -30.36 11.00
C SER A 123 31.16 -31.72 10.51
N LEU A 124 31.98 -32.40 9.68
CA LEU A 124 31.77 -33.70 9.01
C LEU A 124 31.75 -34.95 9.94
N SER A 125 31.03 -36.00 9.53
CA SER A 125 31.38 -37.45 9.57
C SER A 125 30.27 -38.24 8.82
N THR A 126 30.50 -38.95 7.69
CA THR A 126 31.12 -40.29 7.48
C THR A 126 30.42 -41.35 8.35
N SER A 127 29.59 -42.30 7.87
CA SER A 127 29.86 -43.41 6.92
C SER A 127 28.56 -44.26 6.65
N PRO A 128 28.56 -45.41 5.92
CA PRO A 128 27.58 -45.73 4.86
C PRO A 128 26.59 -46.87 5.18
N GLY A 129 25.55 -47.01 4.34
CA GLY A 129 24.63 -48.15 4.35
C GLY A 129 23.97 -48.40 2.99
N ASN A 130 24.54 -49.36 2.25
CA ASN A 130 23.92 -50.30 1.29
C ASN A 130 22.41 -50.54 1.49
N GLN A 131 21.54 -50.89 0.52
CA GLN A 131 21.70 -51.48 -0.81
C GLN A 131 20.31 -51.45 -1.52
N SER A 132 20.34 -51.22 -2.85
CA SER A 132 19.52 -51.84 -3.93
C SER A 132 18.13 -52.45 -3.67
N SER A 133 17.10 -52.01 -4.43
CA SER A 133 16.44 -52.80 -5.51
C SER A 133 15.14 -52.15 -6.06
N LEU A 134 15.15 -51.78 -7.35
CA LEU A 134 14.03 -51.86 -8.31
C LEU A 134 14.36 -53.05 -9.24
N PRO A 135 13.44 -53.78 -9.91
CA PRO A 135 12.24 -53.33 -10.67
C PRO A 135 11.01 -54.30 -10.48
N GLN A 136 9.79 -54.19 -11.05
CA GLN A 136 9.24 -54.08 -12.42
C GLN A 136 7.70 -53.88 -12.32
N PRO A 137 6.99 -53.31 -13.31
CA PRO A 137 5.54 -53.48 -13.48
C PRO A 137 5.20 -54.81 -14.18
N GLN A 138 4.25 -55.58 -13.64
CA GLN A 138 3.72 -56.81 -14.25
C GLN A 138 2.80 -56.49 -15.44
N TYR A 139 3.05 -57.17 -16.57
CA TYR A 139 2.12 -57.35 -17.69
C TYR A 139 1.20 -58.54 -17.39
N GLU A 140 -0.11 -58.38 -17.55
CA GLU A 140 -1.05 -59.47 -17.80
C GLU A 140 -1.75 -59.21 -19.14
N GLY A 141 -1.84 -60.26 -19.98
CA GLY A 141 -2.51 -60.27 -21.29
C GLY A 141 -4.03 -60.01 -21.19
N LEU A 142 -4.76 -59.78 -22.27
CA LEU A 142 -4.77 -60.38 -23.61
C LEU A 142 -4.98 -59.31 -24.69
#